data_AF-G0ERS5-F1
#
_entry.id   AF-G0ERS5-F1
#
_cell.length_a   1.000
_cell.length_b   1.000
_cell.length_c   1.000
_cell.angle_alpha   90.00
_cell.angle_beta   90.00
_cell.angle_gamma   90.00
#
_symmetry.space_group_name_H-M   'P 1'
#
loop_
_entity.id
_entity.type
_entity.pdbx_description
1 polymer ?
#
loop_
_entity_poly.entity_id
_entity_poly.type
_entity_poly.pdbx_seq_one_letter_code
_entity_poly.pdbx_strand_id
1 'polypeptide(L)'
;MDIILAAPSVFLEARFFADDLVEERLACEGVSEARDGITVHGLDVRHVRALRWTPDYLSFHADGRVQRHPVAPWIELGPSTVMFARRQRP
;
A
#
# COMPACT_ATOMS: atom_id res chain seq x y z
N MET A 1 1.94 11.28 15.27
CA MET A 1 3.06 10.38 15.57
C MET A 1 2.86 9.20 14.66
N ASP A 2 3.81 8.97 13.76
CA ASP A 2 3.71 7.93 12.75
C ASP A 2 4.36 6.66 13.29
N ILE A 3 3.71 5.52 13.10
CA ILE A 3 4.25 4.22 13.53
C ILE A 3 5.01 3.63 12.35
N ILE A 4 6.30 3.32 12.54
CA ILE A 4 7.12 2.65 11.53
C ILE A 4 7.10 1.15 11.80
N LEU A 5 6.70 0.39 10.78
CA LEU A 5 6.60 -1.06 10.80
C LEU A 5 7.59 -1.65 9.81
N ALA A 6 8.36 -2.64 10.26
CA ALA A 6 9.23 -3.41 9.39
C ALA A 6 8.39 -4.37 8.55
N ALA A 7 8.44 -4.21 7.23
CA ALA A 7 7.77 -5.07 6.27
C ALA A 7 8.68 -5.26 5.04
N PRO A 8 9.05 -6.49 4.68
CA PRO A 8 9.92 -6.73 3.51
C PRO A 8 9.17 -6.60 2.17
N SER A 9 7.83 -6.60 2.21
CA SER A 9 6.99 -6.39 1.04
C SER A 9 5.60 -5.92 1.44
N VAL A 10 4.97 -5.20 0.51
CA VAL A 10 3.54 -4.88 0.51
C VAL A 10 2.84 -5.61 -0.63
N PHE A 11 1.53 -5.76 -0.50
CA PHE A 11 0.63 -6.23 -1.53
C PHE A 11 -0.35 -5.11 -1.86
N LEU A 12 -0.45 -4.80 -3.14
CA LEU A 12 -1.48 -3.93 -3.70
C LEU A 12 -2.58 -4.85 -4.20
N GLU A 13 -3.82 -4.59 -3.81
CA GLU A 13 -4.95 -5.44 -4.15
C GLU A 13 -6.07 -4.61 -4.75
N ALA A 14 -6.76 -5.12 -5.78
CA ALA A 14 -7.98 -4.53 -6.30
C ALA A 14 -9.02 -5.60 -6.60
N ARG A 15 -10.30 -5.25 -6.40
CA ARG A 15 -11.44 -6.13 -6.71
C ARG A 15 -12.28 -5.52 -7.83
N PHE A 16 -12.43 -6.25 -8.93
CA PHE A 16 -13.27 -5.80 -10.05
C PHE A 16 -14.71 -6.33 -9.96
N PHE A 17 -14.85 -7.63 -9.65
CA PHE A 17 -16.14 -8.31 -9.45
C PHE A 17 -16.07 -9.21 -8.21
N ALA A 18 -17.19 -9.80 -7.79
CA ALA A 18 -17.33 -10.50 -6.50
C ALA A 18 -16.20 -11.51 -6.22
N ASP A 19 -15.69 -12.18 -7.26
CA ASP A 19 -14.66 -13.21 -7.16
C ASP A 19 -13.35 -12.87 -7.90
N ASP A 20 -13.25 -11.69 -8.51
CA ASP A 20 -12.07 -11.29 -9.29
C ASP A 20 -11.18 -10.35 -8.47
N LEU A 21 -10.05 -10.90 -8.01
CA LEU A 21 -9.04 -10.22 -7.22
C LEU A 21 -7.74 -10.19 -8.03
N VAL A 22 -7.19 -9.00 -8.22
CA VAL A 22 -5.80 -8.85 -8.65
C VAL A 22 -4.96 -8.41 -7.47
N GLU A 23 -3.75 -8.97 -7.39
CA GLU A 23 -2.77 -8.65 -6.38
C GLU A 23 -1.40 -8.48 -7.04
N GLU A 24 -0.67 -7.45 -6.63
CA GLU A 24 0.72 -7.23 -7.01
C GLU A 24 1.58 -7.12 -5.75
N ARG A 25 2.63 -7.92 -5.66
CA ARG A 25 3.56 -7.91 -4.53
C ARG A 25 4.78 -7.06 -4.87
N LEU A 26 5.04 -6.04 -4.05
CA LEU A 26 6.19 -5.16 -4.20
C LEU A 26 7.11 -5.25 -3.00
N ALA A 27 8.41 -5.39 -3.25
CA ALA A 27 9.42 -5.25 -2.21
C ALA A 27 9.42 -3.80 -1.68
N CYS A 28 9.67 -3.66 -0.39
CA CYS A 28 9.81 -2.37 0.27
C CYS A 28 10.79 -2.49 1.45
N GLU A 29 11.29 -1.35 1.91
CA GLU A 29 12.13 -1.26 3.11
C GLU A 29 11.29 -1.16 4.39
N GLY A 30 10.09 -0.58 4.30
CA GLY A 30 9.19 -0.48 5.45
C GLY A 30 7.96 0.36 5.17
N VAL A 31 7.09 0.41 6.18
CA VAL A 31 5.80 1.11 6.12
C VAL A 31 5.69 2.07 7.29
N SER A 32 5.19 3.28 7.05
CA SER A 32 4.79 4.22 8.08
C SER A 32 3.28 4.43 8.04
N GLU A 33 2.61 4.17 9.16
CA GLU A 33 1.18 4.42 9.31
C GLU A 33 0.95 5.77 9.97
N ALA A 34 0.20 6.63 9.27
CA ALA A 34 -0.31 7.90 9.77
C ALA A 34 -1.85 7.91 9.74
N ARG A 35 -2.44 8.93 10.35
CA ARG A 35 -3.92 9.07 10.41
C ARG A 35 -4.56 9.13 9.03
N ASP A 36 -3.93 9.86 8.11
CA ASP A 36 -4.52 10.20 6.82
C ASP A 36 -4.01 9.31 5.67
N GLY A 37 -2.98 8.50 5.93
CA GLY A 37 -2.35 7.69 4.89
C GLY A 37 -1.41 6.63 5.41
N ILE A 38 -0.93 5.83 4.46
CA ILE A 38 0.08 4.81 4.68
C ILE A 38 1.21 5.08 3.69
N THR A 39 2.39 5.33 4.22
CA THR A 39 3.58 5.62 3.43
C THR A 39 4.42 4.35 3.32
N VAL A 40 4.76 3.96 2.10
CA VAL A 40 5.64 2.82 1.82
C VAL A 40 6.98 3.36 1.34
N HIS A 41 8.06 2.90 1.97
CA HIS A 41 9.44 3.32 1.69
C HIS A 41 10.22 2.23 0.96
N GLY A 42 11.20 2.63 0.15
CA GLY A 42 12.05 1.69 -0.59
C GLY A 42 11.30 0.89 -1.68
N LEU A 43 10.20 1.45 -2.19
CA LEU A 43 9.36 0.81 -3.19
C LEU A 43 9.73 1.32 -4.60
N ASP A 44 9.68 0.44 -5.61
CA ASP A 44 9.85 0.85 -7.01
C ASP A 44 8.61 1.63 -7.49
N VAL A 45 8.69 2.96 -7.40
CA VAL A 45 7.63 3.89 -7.82
C VAL A 45 7.27 3.72 -9.30
N ARG A 46 8.23 3.32 -10.16
CA ARG A 46 7.95 3.11 -11.59
C ARG A 46 7.01 1.93 -11.79
N HIS A 47 7.12 0.91 -10.95
CA HIS A 47 6.19 -0.22 -10.96
C HIS A 47 4.77 0.26 -10.61
N VAL A 48 4.62 1.06 -9.55
CA VAL A 48 3.31 1.57 -9.11
C VAL A 48 2.67 2.47 -10.17
N ARG A 49 3.47 3.29 -10.87
CA ARG A 49 3.01 4.07 -12.04
C ARG A 49 2.54 3.22 -13.21
N ALA A 50 3.13 2.04 -13.40
CA ALA A 50 2.85 1.16 -14.52
C ALA A 50 1.60 0.28 -14.29
N LEU A 51 1.01 0.32 -13.09
CA LEU A 51 -0.22 -0.39 -12.79
C LEU A 51 -1.34 0.07 -13.72
N ARG A 52 -2.07 -0.91 -14.26
CA ARG A 52 -3.24 -0.66 -15.13
C ARG A 52 -4.55 -0.58 -14.35
N TRP A 53 -4.45 -0.55 -13.02
CA TRP A 53 -5.56 -0.57 -12.09
C TRP A 53 -5.19 0.19 -10.82
N THR A 54 -6.20 0.63 -10.08
CA THR A 54 -6.03 1.38 -8.84
C THR A 54 -6.20 0.43 -7.66
N PRO A 55 -5.25 0.37 -6.71
CA PRO A 55 -5.41 -0.46 -5.52
C PRO A 55 -6.60 0.00 -4.67
N ASP A 56 -7.44 -0.96 -4.29
CA ASP A 56 -8.49 -0.79 -3.28
C ASP A 56 -7.96 -1.05 -1.87
N TYR A 57 -6.95 -1.93 -1.76
CA TYR A 57 -6.31 -2.26 -0.50
C TYR A 57 -4.79 -2.28 -0.63
N LEU A 58 -4.15 -1.92 0.48
CA LEU A 58 -2.73 -2.12 0.74
C LEU A 58 -2.61 -3.07 1.93
N SER A 59 -1.90 -4.17 1.77
CA SER A 59 -1.65 -5.10 2.86
C SER A 59 -0.17 -5.45 3.02
N PHE A 60 0.22 -5.82 4.24
CA PHE A 60 1.59 -6.21 4.58
C PHE A 60 1.60 -7.00 5.89
N HIS A 61 2.68 -7.76 6.11
CA HIS A 61 2.90 -8.41 7.39
C HIS A 61 3.65 -7.46 8.34
N ALA A 62 3.09 -7.25 9.53
CA ALA A 62 3.72 -6.54 10.62
C ALA A 62 3.31 -7.18 11.96
N ASP A 63 4.24 -7.29 12.90
CA ASP A 63 4.01 -7.84 14.25
C ASP A 63 3.32 -9.22 14.24
N GLY A 64 3.70 -10.08 13.31
CA GLY A 64 3.15 -11.44 13.17
C GLY A 64 1.71 -11.50 12.66
N ARG A 65 1.16 -10.38 12.16
CA ARG A 65 -0.21 -10.30 11.61
C ARG A 65 -0.20 -9.66 10.22
N VAL A 66 -1.21 -9.99 9.42
CA VAL A 66 -1.49 -9.28 8.17
C VAL A 66 -2.28 -8.02 8.53
N GLN A 67 -1.70 -6.87 8.24
CA GLN A 67 -2.40 -5.59 8.24
C GLN A 67 -2.95 -5.38 6.84
N ARG A 68 -4.25 -5.06 6.72
CA ARG A 68 -4.92 -4.81 5.44
C ARG A 68 -5.76 -3.56 5.54
N HIS A 69 -5.41 -2.55 4.75
CA HIS A 69 -6.01 -1.23 4.83
C HIS A 69 -6.73 -0.89 3.54
N PRO A 70 -7.99 -0.43 3.59
CA PRO A 70 -8.61 0.15 2.42
C PRO A 70 -7.92 1.47 2.09
N VAL A 71 -7.52 1.63 0.83
CA VAL A 71 -6.80 2.81 0.35
C VAL A 71 -7.56 3.49 -0.78
N ALA A 72 -7.19 4.74 -1.02
CA ALA A 72 -7.63 5.56 -2.13
C ALA A 72 -6.41 5.88 -3.03
N PRO A 73 -6.51 6.80 -4.02
CA PRO A 73 -5.36 7.17 -4.84
C PRO A 73 -4.13 7.52 -4.02
N TRP A 74 -2.97 7.22 -4.59
CA TRP A 74 -1.67 7.45 -3.98
C TRP A 74 -0.99 8.69 -4.57
N ILE A 75 -0.01 9.20 -3.85
CA ILE A 75 0.88 10.27 -4.31
C ILE A 75 2.34 9.85 -4.10
N GLU A 76 3.22 10.37 -4.94
CA GLU A 76 4.66 10.20 -4.76
C GLU A 76 5.19 11.25 -3.81
N LEU A 77 5.94 10.79 -2.81
CA LEU A 77 6.67 11.67 -1.89
C LEU A 77 8.16 11.73 -2.20
N GLY A 78 8.66 10.82 -3.05
CA GLY A 78 10.06 10.74 -3.43
C GLY A 78 10.31 9.61 -4.45
N PRO A 79 11.58 9.42 -4.86
CA PRO A 79 11.94 8.46 -5.91
C PRO A 79 11.67 6.99 -5.56
N SER A 80 11.53 6.67 -4.27
CA SER A 80 11.22 5.33 -3.75
C SER A 80 10.17 5.34 -2.64
N THR A 81 9.35 6.40 -2.59
CA THR A 81 8.39 6.60 -1.49
C THR A 81 7.04 7.01 -2.04
N VAL A 82 6.01 6.25 -1.66
CA VAL A 82 4.61 6.47 -2.06
C VAL A 82 3.75 6.56 -0.82
N MET A 83 2.80 7.50 -0.80
CA MET A 83 1.76 7.56 0.23
C MET A 83 0.42 7.19 -0.39
N PHE A 84 -0.22 6.17 0.17
CA PHE A 84 -1.59 5.78 -0.14
C PHE A 84 -2.52 6.48 0.86
N ALA A 85 -3.49 7.27 0.37
CA ALA A 85 -4.49 7.86 1.25
C ALA A 85 -5.38 6.75 1.83
N ARG A 86 -5.75 6.83 3.11
CA ARG A 86 -6.69 5.87 3.69
C ARG A 86 -8.09 6.15 3.17
N ARG A 87 -8.80 5.10 2.73
CA ARG A 87 -10.23 5.21 2.45
C ARG A 87 -10.98 5.04 3.77
N GLN A 88 -11.60 6.11 4.24
CA GLN A 88 -12.55 5.99 5.35
C GLN A 88 -13.68 5.07 4.89
N ARG A 89 -14.03 4.05 5.68
CA ARG A 89 -15.27 3.32 5.44
C ARG A 89 -16.42 4.33 5.62
N PRO A 90 -17.38 4.41 4.68
CA PRO A 90 -18.60 5.16 4.92
C PRO A 90 -19.37 4.60 6.14
#